data_AF-A0ABD3ZJ06-F1
#
_entry.id   AF-A0ABD3ZJ06-F1
#
_cell.length_a   1.000
_cell.length_b   1.000
_cell.length_c   1.000
_cell.angle_alpha   90.00
_cell.angle_beta   90.00
_cell.angle_gamma   90.00
#
_symmetry.space_group_name_H-M   'P 1'
#
loop_
_entity.id
_entity.type
_entity.pdbx_description
1 polymer ?
#
loop_
_entity_poly.entity_id
_entity_poly.type
_entity_poly.pdbx_seq_one_letter_code
_entity_poly.pdbx_strand_id
1 'polypeptide(L)'
;MLPKILFRLSLNFGFACIAVVCYLWHEMLDVNLTLAPFSLLGVAIAIFLGFRNNASYARFTEARLLWGNLLITERSLLREVKSLMPDPAEQARYFTSLLIAFTYCLKHQLRKTDMRIDVDRLLAPSERNSVLNSHSPCNTLLLKMGMWLGEQRRLGRISDISFHSIDSNLNHLSSILGGCERISNTPIPFAYSLIVHRTVYLFCALLPFALVSDLHYLTPLVSVFISYTFISLDSLAEELEDPFGMAPNDLPLNAISATIEINLREMIEDDEKPIPMKPDHHCLLS
;
A
#
# COMPACT_ATOMS: atom_id res chain seq x y z
N MET A 1 -3.24 -1.55 -15.17
CA MET A 1 -2.68 -0.40 -15.93
C MET A 1 -3.26 -0.20 -17.33
N LEU A 2 -2.97 -1.06 -18.32
CA LEU A 2 -3.30 -0.82 -19.75
C LEU A 2 -4.76 -0.40 -20.06
N PRO A 3 -5.82 -1.07 -19.54
CA PRO A 3 -7.19 -0.72 -19.92
C PRO A 3 -7.63 0.66 -19.37
N LYS A 4 -7.04 1.14 -18.26
CA LYS A 4 -7.36 2.46 -17.68
C LYS A 4 -6.77 3.62 -18.52
N ILE A 5 -5.60 3.42 -19.11
CA ILE A 5 -4.93 4.45 -19.93
C ILE A 5 -5.42 4.42 -21.39
N LEU A 6 -5.91 3.28 -21.86
CA LEU A 6 -6.31 3.10 -23.26
C LEU A 6 -7.37 4.12 -23.72
N PHE A 7 -8.40 4.36 -22.90
CA PHE A 7 -9.43 5.36 -23.18
C PHE A 7 -8.85 6.78 -23.37
N ARG A 8 -7.85 7.13 -22.56
CA ARG A 8 -7.20 8.45 -22.60
C ARG A 8 -6.33 8.59 -23.85
N LEU A 9 -5.66 7.51 -24.26
CA LEU A 9 -4.85 7.47 -25.47
C LEU A 9 -5.71 7.50 -26.74
N SER A 10 -6.84 6.79 -26.76
CA SER A 10 -7.77 6.85 -27.88
C SER A 10 -8.42 8.23 -28.02
N LEU A 11 -8.66 8.91 -26.90
CA LEU A 11 -9.12 10.30 -26.90
C LEU A 11 -8.04 11.26 -27.44
N ASN A 12 -6.77 11.10 -27.04
CA ASN A 12 -5.66 11.85 -27.64
C ASN A 12 -5.51 11.58 -29.15
N PHE A 13 -5.63 10.32 -29.57
CA PHE A 13 -5.62 9.96 -30.99
C PHE A 13 -6.75 10.66 -31.76
N GLY A 14 -7.96 10.70 -31.18
CA GLY A 14 -9.08 11.46 -31.72
C GLY A 14 -8.77 12.96 -31.89
N PHE A 15 -8.19 13.60 -30.87
CA PHE A 15 -7.75 15.00 -30.96
C PHE A 15 -6.65 15.20 -32.00
N ALA A 16 -5.73 14.25 -32.16
CA ALA A 16 -4.69 14.31 -33.17
C ALA A 16 -5.25 14.22 -34.60
N CYS A 17 -6.23 13.35 -34.83
CA CYS A 17 -6.95 13.30 -36.10
C CYS A 17 -7.71 14.61 -36.37
N ILE A 18 -8.37 15.18 -35.36
CA ILE A 18 -9.04 16.48 -35.47
C ILE A 18 -8.02 17.58 -35.79
N ALA A 19 -6.87 17.61 -35.14
CA ALA A 19 -5.81 18.59 -35.40
C ALA A 19 -5.33 18.52 -36.86
N VAL A 20 -5.06 17.30 -37.38
CA VAL A 20 -4.67 17.09 -38.79
C VAL A 20 -5.75 17.58 -39.75
N VAL A 21 -7.01 17.26 -39.48
CA VAL A 21 -8.14 17.67 -40.32
C VAL A 21 -8.36 19.19 -40.29
N CYS A 22 -8.32 19.81 -39.11
CA CYS A 22 -8.42 21.26 -38.96
C CYS A 22 -7.26 21.99 -39.63
N TYR A 23 -6.05 21.41 -39.62
CA TYR A 23 -4.90 21.97 -40.32
C TYR A 23 -5.07 21.98 -41.85
N LEU A 24 -5.82 21.02 -42.42
CA LEU A 24 -6.18 21.07 -43.85
C LEU A 24 -7.13 22.22 -44.19
N TRP A 25 -7.84 22.76 -43.18
CA TRP A 25 -8.74 23.92 -43.30
C TRP A 25 -8.16 25.19 -42.63
N HIS A 26 -6.84 25.23 -42.40
CA HIS A 26 -6.16 26.28 -41.64
C HIS A 26 -6.31 27.70 -42.23
N GLU A 27 -6.63 27.85 -43.52
CA GLU A 27 -6.87 29.17 -44.11
C GLU A 27 -8.03 29.95 -43.46
N MET A 28 -8.89 29.30 -42.65
CA MET A 28 -10.03 29.94 -41.99
C MET A 28 -9.81 30.34 -40.51
N LEU A 29 -8.74 29.86 -39.86
CA LEU A 29 -8.54 30.02 -38.41
C LEU A 29 -7.10 30.51 -38.14
N ASP A 30 -6.95 31.81 -37.87
CA ASP A 30 -5.66 32.47 -37.56
C ASP A 30 -5.12 32.14 -36.15
N VAL A 31 -5.16 30.87 -35.74
CA VAL A 31 -4.72 30.39 -34.42
C VAL A 31 -3.45 29.56 -34.57
N ASN A 32 -2.30 30.16 -34.26
CA ASN A 32 -1.00 29.49 -34.33
C ASN A 32 -0.54 29.01 -32.94
N LEU A 33 -0.68 27.70 -32.69
CA LEU A 33 -0.08 27.06 -31.52
C LEU A 33 1.31 26.54 -31.88
N THR A 34 2.36 27.19 -31.35
CA THR A 34 3.75 26.77 -31.57
C THR A 34 4.20 25.73 -30.55
N LEU A 35 5.23 24.97 -30.88
CA LEU A 35 5.77 23.89 -30.06
C LEU A 35 6.55 24.39 -28.82
N ALA A 36 7.06 25.63 -28.84
CA ALA A 36 7.93 26.17 -27.79
C ALA A 36 7.24 26.30 -26.40
N PRO A 37 6.03 26.89 -26.27
CA PRO A 37 5.31 26.91 -25.00
C PRO A 37 4.99 25.52 -24.44
N PHE A 38 4.70 24.55 -25.32
CA PHE A 38 4.41 23.17 -24.93
C PHE A 38 5.66 22.44 -24.44
N SER A 39 6.82 22.73 -25.01
CA SER A 39 8.09 22.17 -24.52
C SER A 39 8.38 22.64 -23.09
N LEU A 40 8.20 23.94 -22.80
CA LEU A 40 8.36 24.48 -21.44
C LEU A 40 7.34 23.87 -20.47
N LEU A 41 6.07 23.79 -20.87
CA LEU A 41 5.01 23.20 -20.05
C LEU A 41 5.26 21.71 -19.80
N GLY A 42 5.69 20.97 -20.82
CA GLY A 42 6.01 19.54 -20.72
C GLY A 42 7.15 19.28 -19.74
N VAL A 43 8.22 20.07 -19.79
CA VAL A 43 9.33 19.99 -18.82
C VAL A 43 8.84 20.29 -17.40
N ALA A 44 8.04 21.33 -17.21
CA ALA A 44 7.49 21.68 -15.90
C ALA A 44 6.61 20.53 -15.33
N ILE A 45 5.71 19.98 -16.15
CA ILE A 45 4.84 18.85 -15.76
C ILE A 45 5.69 17.62 -15.41
N ALA A 46 6.73 17.32 -16.19
CA ALA A 46 7.61 16.18 -15.93
C ALA A 46 8.31 16.29 -14.57
N ILE A 47 8.75 17.48 -14.19
CA ILE A 47 9.37 17.75 -12.88
C ILE A 47 8.35 17.52 -11.76
N PHE A 48 7.13 18.05 -11.88
CA PHE A 48 6.09 17.86 -10.86
C PHE A 48 5.65 16.39 -10.73
N LEU A 49 5.53 15.67 -11.85
CA LEU A 49 5.30 14.23 -11.85
C LEU A 49 6.42 13.48 -11.12
N GLY A 50 7.68 13.84 -11.38
CA GLY A 50 8.83 13.26 -10.68
C GLY A 50 8.72 13.40 -9.16
N PHE A 51 8.37 14.59 -8.66
CA PHE A 51 8.15 14.80 -7.22
C PHE A 51 6.98 13.99 -6.66
N ARG A 52 5.85 13.93 -7.39
CA ARG A 52 4.69 13.12 -6.98
C ARG A 52 5.04 11.64 -6.92
N ASN A 53 5.68 11.11 -7.96
CA ASN A 53 6.08 9.70 -8.03
C ASN A 53 7.04 9.35 -6.90
N ASN A 54 8.00 10.22 -6.59
CA ASN A 54 8.91 10.00 -5.47
C ASN A 54 8.18 9.95 -4.12
N ALA A 55 7.19 10.83 -3.90
CA ALA A 55 6.38 10.82 -2.69
C ALA A 55 5.52 9.54 -2.57
N SER A 56 4.85 9.12 -3.65
CA SER A 56 4.09 7.86 -3.68
C SER A 56 4.99 6.64 -3.47
N TYR A 57 6.18 6.63 -4.07
CA TYR A 57 7.15 5.54 -3.90
C TYR A 57 7.68 5.44 -2.47
N ALA A 58 8.00 6.58 -1.83
CA ALA A 58 8.44 6.61 -0.44
C ALA A 58 7.35 6.06 0.50
N ARG A 59 6.09 6.43 0.27
CA ARG A 59 4.93 5.92 1.01
C ARG A 59 4.75 4.41 0.85
N PHE A 60 4.84 3.89 -0.37
CA PHE A 60 4.78 2.45 -0.64
C PHE A 60 5.92 1.69 0.06
N THR A 61 7.13 2.23 -0.02
CA THR A 61 8.32 1.64 0.62
C THR A 61 8.19 1.63 2.14
N GLU A 62 7.71 2.72 2.74
CA GLU A 62 7.46 2.80 4.18
C GLU A 62 6.44 1.74 4.63
N ALA A 63 5.34 1.60 3.91
CA ALA A 63 4.33 0.58 4.17
C ALA A 63 4.93 -0.85 4.11
N ARG A 64 5.77 -1.13 3.10
CA ARG A 64 6.44 -2.43 2.96
C ARG A 64 7.41 -2.71 4.10
N LEU A 65 8.14 -1.70 4.56
CA LEU A 65 9.09 -1.79 5.66
C LEU A 65 8.37 -2.05 6.99
N LEU A 66 7.27 -1.35 7.27
CA LEU A 66 6.46 -1.57 8.47
C LEU A 66 5.95 -3.01 8.58
N TRP A 67 5.43 -3.58 7.49
CA TRP A 67 5.01 -4.99 7.44
C TRP A 67 6.18 -5.98 7.52
N GLY A 68 7.37 -5.61 7.03
CA GLY A 68 8.58 -6.40 7.25
C GLY A 68 9.01 -6.40 8.72
N ASN A 69 8.96 -5.24 9.38
CA ASN A 69 9.27 -5.09 10.79
C ASN A 69 8.24 -5.80 11.69
N LEU A 70 6.98 -5.91 11.26
CA LEU A 70 5.97 -6.72 11.94
C LEU A 70 6.42 -8.17 12.09
N LEU A 71 6.79 -8.82 10.99
CA LEU A 71 7.30 -10.20 11.00
C LEU A 71 8.51 -10.36 11.92
N ILE A 72 9.46 -9.42 11.87
CA ILE A 72 10.69 -9.46 12.69
C ILE A 72 10.34 -9.32 14.19
N THR A 73 9.45 -8.38 14.51
CA THR A 73 9.04 -8.10 15.89
C THR A 73 8.27 -9.26 16.48
N GLU A 74 7.32 -9.85 15.75
CA GLU A 74 6.53 -10.99 16.22
C GLU A 74 7.39 -12.26 16.40
N ARG A 75 8.33 -12.53 15.49
CA ARG A 75 9.32 -13.62 15.68
C ARG A 75 10.18 -13.39 16.92
N SER A 76 10.59 -12.15 17.18
CA SER A 76 11.41 -11.82 18.35
C SER A 76 10.63 -11.97 19.65
N LEU A 77 9.38 -11.48 19.67
CA LEU A 77 8.45 -11.66 20.79
C LEU A 77 8.22 -13.13 21.11
N LEU A 78 7.88 -13.94 20.10
CA LEU A 78 7.59 -15.35 20.33
C LEU A 78 8.84 -16.12 20.79
N ARG A 79 10.02 -15.81 20.23
CA ARG A 79 11.30 -16.37 20.70
C ARG A 79 11.52 -16.04 22.18
N GLU A 80 11.33 -14.78 22.58
CA GLU A 80 11.52 -14.35 23.98
C GLU A 80 10.52 -15.03 24.91
N VAL A 81 9.23 -15.05 24.55
CA VAL A 81 8.18 -15.76 25.31
C VAL A 81 8.52 -17.24 25.47
N LYS A 82 8.94 -17.93 24.41
CA LYS A 82 9.35 -19.34 24.50
C LYS A 82 10.59 -19.56 25.37
N SER A 83 11.57 -18.65 25.31
CA SER A 83 12.85 -18.82 26.00
C SER A 83 12.84 -18.42 27.47
N LEU A 84 11.97 -17.48 27.85
CA LEU A 84 11.97 -16.85 29.19
C LEU A 84 10.85 -17.36 30.09
N MET A 85 9.79 -17.96 29.53
CA MET A 85 8.65 -18.45 30.31
C MET A 85 8.91 -19.86 30.87
N PRO A 86 8.51 -20.14 32.13
CA PRO A 86 8.68 -21.45 32.76
C PRO A 86 7.81 -22.55 32.14
N ASP A 87 6.61 -22.21 31.65
CA ASP A 87 5.67 -23.12 30.96
C ASP A 87 5.52 -22.71 29.48
N PRO A 88 6.56 -22.89 28.65
CA PRO A 88 6.63 -22.23 27.34
C PRO A 88 5.56 -22.74 26.37
N ALA A 89 5.07 -23.98 26.50
CA ALA A 89 4.19 -24.57 25.49
C ALA A 89 2.77 -23.97 25.49
N GLU A 90 2.13 -23.84 26.66
CA GLU A 90 0.79 -23.26 26.77
C GLU A 90 0.84 -21.74 26.55
N GLN A 91 1.79 -21.07 27.20
CA GLN A 91 1.96 -19.63 27.14
C GLN A 91 2.33 -19.16 25.72
N ALA A 92 3.24 -19.87 25.04
CA ALA A 92 3.59 -19.53 23.66
C ALA A 92 2.42 -19.78 22.70
N ARG A 93 1.61 -20.84 22.89
CA ARG A 93 0.41 -21.08 22.07
C ARG A 93 -0.59 -19.94 22.18
N TYR A 94 -0.95 -19.56 23.40
CA TYR A 94 -1.88 -18.46 23.64
C TYR A 94 -1.34 -17.13 23.09
N PHE A 95 -0.07 -16.81 23.36
CA PHE A 95 0.55 -15.58 22.87
C PHE A 95 0.67 -15.57 21.34
N THR A 96 0.96 -16.71 20.72
CA THR A 96 0.97 -16.88 19.26
C THR A 96 -0.39 -16.56 18.65
N SER A 97 -1.49 -17.05 19.25
CA SER A 97 -2.84 -16.70 18.79
C SER A 97 -3.12 -15.20 18.82
N LEU A 98 -2.65 -14.49 19.87
CA LEU A 98 -2.77 -13.04 19.94
C LEU A 98 -1.97 -12.32 18.85
N LEU A 99 -0.72 -12.77 18.58
CA LEU A 99 0.14 -12.19 17.53
C LEU A 99 -0.48 -12.39 16.14
N ILE A 100 -0.92 -13.62 15.82
CA ILE A 100 -1.58 -13.92 14.56
C ILE A 100 -2.88 -13.08 14.43
N ALA A 101 -3.67 -12.98 15.51
CA ALA A 101 -4.87 -12.15 15.51
C ALA A 101 -4.54 -10.67 15.26
N PHE A 102 -3.46 -10.15 15.83
CA PHE A 102 -3.01 -8.78 15.59
C PHE A 102 -2.66 -8.55 14.12
N THR A 103 -1.90 -9.46 13.51
CA THR A 103 -1.54 -9.39 12.09
C THR A 103 -2.76 -9.38 11.17
N TYR A 104 -3.73 -10.28 11.37
CA TYR A 104 -4.95 -10.29 10.54
C TYR A 104 -5.87 -9.10 10.83
N CYS A 105 -5.97 -8.69 12.10
CA CYS A 105 -6.73 -7.52 12.50
C CYS A 105 -6.18 -6.26 11.82
N LEU A 106 -4.85 -6.10 11.76
CA LEU A 106 -4.18 -4.99 11.08
C LEU A 106 -4.46 -5.00 9.57
N LYS A 107 -4.33 -6.15 8.91
CA LYS A 107 -4.73 -6.33 7.50
C LYS A 107 -6.17 -5.85 7.28
N HIS A 108 -7.11 -6.33 8.10
CA HIS A 108 -8.53 -6.01 7.95
C HIS A 108 -8.83 -4.54 8.23
N GLN A 109 -8.19 -3.94 9.23
CA GLN A 109 -8.32 -2.52 9.56
C GLN A 109 -7.87 -1.66 8.38
N LEU A 110 -6.70 -1.93 7.79
CA LEU A 110 -6.17 -1.16 6.66
C LEU A 110 -7.01 -1.34 5.39
N ARG A 111 -7.54 -2.54 5.16
CA ARG A 111 -8.40 -2.85 4.00
C ARG A 111 -9.88 -2.53 4.22
N LYS A 112 -10.28 -2.12 5.42
CA LYS A 112 -11.68 -1.90 5.81
C LYS A 112 -12.58 -3.11 5.50
N THR A 113 -12.07 -4.30 5.77
CA THR A 113 -12.78 -5.58 5.54
C THR A 113 -13.20 -6.20 6.86
N ASP A 114 -14.18 -7.12 6.82
CA ASP A 114 -14.66 -7.80 8.02
C ASP A 114 -13.60 -8.77 8.58
N MET A 115 -13.26 -8.61 9.86
CA MET A 115 -12.27 -9.40 10.58
C MET A 115 -12.85 -10.59 11.36
N ARG A 116 -14.18 -10.75 11.40
CA ARG A 116 -14.86 -11.74 12.24
C ARG A 116 -14.31 -13.15 12.07
N ILE A 117 -14.16 -13.62 10.83
CA ILE A 117 -13.71 -14.99 10.54
C ILE A 117 -12.33 -15.27 11.16
N ASP A 118 -11.37 -14.37 10.95
CA ASP A 118 -10.01 -14.55 11.47
C ASP A 118 -9.97 -14.42 13.00
N VAL A 119 -10.71 -13.46 13.57
CA VAL A 119 -10.81 -13.27 15.03
C VAL A 119 -11.51 -14.47 15.70
N ASP A 120 -12.54 -15.02 15.06
CA ASP A 120 -13.31 -16.17 15.55
C ASP A 120 -12.48 -17.44 15.64
N ARG A 121 -11.59 -17.63 14.66
CA ARG A 121 -10.67 -18.75 14.57
C ARG A 121 -9.55 -18.72 15.60
N LEU A 122 -9.11 -17.53 16.01
CA LEU A 122 -7.86 -17.36 16.77
C LEU A 122 -8.08 -17.08 18.26
N LEU A 123 -9.18 -16.45 18.66
CA LEU A 123 -9.38 -15.96 20.02
C LEU A 123 -10.54 -16.65 20.75
N ALA A 124 -10.46 -16.68 22.09
CA ALA A 124 -11.53 -17.20 22.92
C ALA A 124 -12.78 -16.30 22.92
N PRO A 125 -14.01 -16.83 23.16
CA PRO A 125 -15.27 -16.06 23.13
C PRO A 125 -15.25 -14.72 23.86
N SER A 126 -14.66 -14.66 25.06
CA SER A 126 -14.58 -13.44 25.87
C SER A 126 -13.67 -12.38 25.23
N GLU A 127 -12.57 -12.79 24.59
CA GLU A 127 -11.61 -11.89 23.95
C GLU A 127 -12.13 -11.36 22.63
N ARG A 128 -12.81 -12.22 21.85
CA ARG A 128 -13.43 -11.86 20.57
C ARG A 128 -14.37 -10.69 20.70
N ASN A 129 -15.30 -10.75 21.66
CA ASN A 129 -16.26 -9.67 21.89
C ASN A 129 -15.57 -8.36 22.26
N SER A 130 -14.47 -8.43 23.03
CA SER A 130 -13.69 -7.24 23.40
C SER A 130 -13.00 -6.61 22.18
N VAL A 131 -12.53 -7.41 21.23
CA VAL A 131 -11.85 -6.93 20.02
C VAL A 131 -12.86 -6.40 19.00
N LEU A 132 -13.91 -7.17 18.70
CA LEU A 132 -14.92 -6.83 17.68
C LEU A 132 -15.78 -5.61 18.04
N ASN A 133 -15.99 -5.36 19.34
CA ASN A 133 -16.77 -4.20 19.82
C ASN A 133 -15.89 -2.97 20.09
N SER A 134 -14.57 -3.06 19.90
CA SER A 134 -13.65 -1.95 20.11
C SER A 134 -13.62 -1.01 18.91
N HIS A 135 -13.47 0.29 19.16
CA HIS A 135 -13.16 1.28 18.11
C HIS A 135 -11.73 1.13 17.57
N SER A 136 -10.83 0.51 18.34
CA SER A 136 -9.43 0.29 17.95
C SER A 136 -9.04 -1.18 18.20
N PRO A 137 -9.53 -2.13 17.39
CA PRO A 137 -9.36 -3.56 17.61
C PRO A 137 -7.89 -4.00 17.71
N CYS A 138 -7.00 -3.49 16.85
CA CYS A 138 -5.56 -3.80 16.91
C CYS A 138 -4.92 -3.34 18.23
N ASN A 139 -5.26 -2.13 18.69
CA ASN A 139 -4.76 -1.60 19.95
C ASN A 139 -5.32 -2.38 21.15
N THR A 140 -6.55 -2.88 21.06
CA THR A 140 -7.12 -3.78 22.07
C THR A 140 -6.34 -5.09 22.18
N LEU A 141 -5.86 -5.65 21.07
CA LEU A 141 -4.99 -6.82 21.08
C LEU A 141 -3.63 -6.52 21.72
N LEU A 142 -3.01 -5.37 21.42
CA LEU A 142 -1.78 -4.93 22.09
C LEU A 142 -1.97 -4.78 23.61
N LEU A 143 -3.08 -4.18 24.04
CA LEU A 143 -3.41 -4.06 25.46
C LEU A 143 -3.55 -5.44 26.12
N LYS A 144 -4.19 -6.41 25.44
CA LYS A 144 -4.30 -7.79 25.94
C LYS A 144 -2.94 -8.45 26.10
N MET A 145 -2.04 -8.29 25.12
CA MET A 145 -0.66 -8.79 25.21
C MET A 145 0.09 -8.16 26.41
N GLY A 146 -0.05 -6.85 26.61
CA GLY A 146 0.55 -6.14 27.74
C GLY A 146 -0.03 -6.55 29.10
N MET A 147 -1.35 -6.74 29.19
CA MET A 147 -2.01 -7.25 30.41
C MET A 147 -1.55 -8.66 30.74
N TRP A 148 -1.44 -9.53 29.74
CA TRP A 148 -0.90 -10.87 29.89
C TRP A 148 0.55 -10.84 30.39
N LEU A 149 1.40 -10.00 29.79
CA LEU A 149 2.80 -9.85 30.20
C LEU A 149 2.91 -9.34 31.66
N GLY A 150 2.09 -8.36 32.03
CA GLY A 150 2.00 -7.84 33.39
C GLY A 150 1.55 -8.90 34.40
N GLU A 151 0.65 -9.81 34.00
CA GLU A 151 0.24 -10.93 34.85
C GLU A 151 1.38 -11.93 35.06
N GLN A 152 2.12 -12.29 34.00
CA GLN A 152 3.28 -13.18 34.15
C GLN A 152 4.33 -12.59 35.11
N ARG A 153 4.52 -11.26 35.10
CA ARG A 153 5.37 -10.56 36.07
C ARG A 153 4.81 -10.61 37.49
N ARG A 154 3.51 -10.33 37.68
CA ARG A 154 2.86 -10.39 39.02
C ARG A 154 2.93 -11.78 39.65
N LEU A 155 2.83 -12.82 38.83
CA LEU A 155 2.98 -14.22 39.25
C LEU A 155 4.44 -14.63 39.51
N GLY A 156 5.41 -13.73 39.33
CA GLY A 156 6.83 -14.00 39.53
C GLY A 156 7.45 -14.94 38.50
N ARG A 157 6.78 -15.16 37.35
CA ARG A 157 7.24 -16.07 36.30
C ARG A 157 8.34 -15.46 35.42
N ILE A 158 8.45 -14.13 35.40
CA ILE A 158 9.49 -13.40 34.69
C ILE A 158 10.09 -12.30 35.55
N SER A 159 11.37 -12.02 35.34
CA SER A 159 12.08 -10.91 35.99
C SER A 159 11.72 -9.54 35.39
N ASP A 160 12.06 -8.47 36.09
CA ASP A 160 11.90 -7.10 35.58
C ASP A 160 12.69 -6.84 34.28
N ILE A 161 13.87 -7.45 34.14
CA ILE A 161 14.71 -7.35 32.94
C ILE A 161 14.03 -8.06 31.77
N SER A 162 13.53 -9.28 32.01
CA SER A 162 12.78 -10.06 31.01
C SER A 162 11.49 -9.34 30.59
N PHE A 163 10.78 -8.75 31.55
CA PHE A 163 9.59 -7.95 31.29
C PHE A 163 9.92 -6.77 30.36
N HIS A 164 10.99 -6.02 30.65
CA HIS A 164 11.37 -4.87 29.83
C HIS A 164 11.75 -5.26 28.39
N SER A 165 12.43 -6.40 28.21
CA SER A 165 12.77 -6.92 26.86
C SER A 165 11.50 -7.18 26.04
N ILE A 166 10.54 -7.91 26.60
CA ILE A 166 9.30 -8.26 25.89
C ILE A 166 8.45 -6.99 25.66
N ASP A 167 8.34 -6.11 26.66
CA ASP A 167 7.60 -4.86 26.55
C ASP A 167 8.17 -3.91 25.47
N SER A 168 9.50 -3.85 25.34
CA SER A 168 10.15 -3.11 24.25
C SER A 168 9.67 -3.58 22.87
N ASN A 169 9.48 -4.88 22.68
CA ASN A 169 8.95 -5.39 21.42
C ASN A 169 7.45 -5.12 21.25
N LEU A 170 6.66 -5.06 22.33
CA LEU A 170 5.26 -4.59 22.26
C LEU A 170 5.19 -3.11 21.85
N ASN A 171 6.13 -2.27 22.32
CA ASN A 171 6.26 -0.88 21.89
C ASN A 171 6.63 -0.77 20.39
N HIS A 172 7.44 -1.71 19.87
CA HIS A 172 7.68 -1.80 18.43
C HIS A 172 6.41 -2.16 17.64
N LEU A 173 5.59 -3.10 18.12
CA LEU A 173 4.30 -3.40 17.49
C LEU A 173 3.35 -2.18 17.49
N SER A 174 3.32 -1.43 18.61
CA SER A 174 2.56 -0.18 18.70
C SER A 174 3.05 0.87 17.69
N SER A 175 4.37 1.00 17.52
CA SER A 175 4.98 1.89 16.53
C SER A 175 4.62 1.49 15.09
N ILE A 176 4.56 0.18 14.81
CA ILE A 176 4.14 -0.36 13.51
C ILE A 176 2.66 -0.04 13.25
N LEU A 177 1.78 -0.27 14.23
CA LEU A 177 0.36 0.07 14.14
C LEU A 177 0.17 1.56 13.82
N GLY A 178 0.80 2.44 14.61
CA GLY A 178 0.72 3.89 14.41
C GLY A 178 1.29 4.33 13.06
N GLY A 179 2.36 3.69 12.59
CA GLY A 179 2.92 3.92 11.25
C GLY A 179 1.94 3.57 10.13
N CYS A 180 1.31 2.39 10.21
CA CYS A 180 0.32 1.95 9.23
C CYS A 180 -0.93 2.85 9.25
N GLU A 181 -1.42 3.22 10.44
CA GLU A 181 -2.54 4.16 10.58
C GLU A 181 -2.22 5.54 10.02
N ARG A 182 -1.01 6.07 10.28
CA ARG A 182 -0.55 7.34 9.71
C ARG A 182 -0.57 7.29 8.19
N ILE A 183 -0.01 6.24 7.58
CA ILE A 183 -0.03 6.07 6.12
C ILE A 183 -1.47 6.02 5.65
N SER A 184 -2.31 5.14 6.20
CA SER A 184 -3.71 4.97 5.78
C SER A 184 -4.53 6.25 5.89
N ASN A 185 -4.36 7.03 6.97
CA ASN A 185 -5.22 8.18 7.28
C ASN A 185 -4.66 9.51 6.78
N THR A 186 -3.38 9.56 6.37
CA THR A 186 -2.72 10.79 5.89
C THR A 186 -2.31 10.61 4.42
N PRO A 187 -3.23 10.76 3.45
CA PRO A 187 -2.89 10.68 2.03
C PRO A 187 -1.99 11.84 1.60
N ILE A 188 -1.37 11.71 0.43
CA ILE A 188 -0.64 12.82 -0.20
C ILE A 188 -1.65 13.98 -0.37
N PRO A 189 -1.25 15.24 -0.11
CA PRO A 189 -2.18 16.36 -0.18
C PRO A 189 -2.94 16.39 -1.51
N PHE A 190 -4.27 16.35 -1.45
CA PHE A 190 -5.14 16.23 -2.63
C PHE A 190 -4.86 17.27 -3.73
N ALA A 191 -4.43 18.48 -3.34
CA ALA A 191 -4.05 19.52 -4.29
C ALA A 191 -2.93 19.08 -5.25
N TYR A 192 -1.97 18.28 -4.79
CA TYR A 192 -0.89 17.75 -5.64
C TYR A 192 -1.45 16.83 -6.73
N SER A 193 -2.25 15.82 -6.34
CA SER A 193 -2.85 14.89 -7.29
C SER A 193 -3.79 15.63 -8.26
N LEU A 194 -4.60 16.57 -7.78
CA LEU A 194 -5.54 17.32 -8.62
C LEU A 194 -4.85 18.19 -9.68
N ILE A 195 -3.81 18.95 -9.29
CA ILE A 195 -3.09 19.85 -10.21
C ILE A 195 -2.35 19.03 -11.27
N VAL A 196 -1.67 17.97 -10.87
CA VAL A 196 -0.91 17.12 -11.80
C VAL A 196 -1.84 16.42 -12.78
N HIS A 197 -2.92 15.77 -12.30
CA HIS A 197 -3.88 15.11 -13.19
C HIS A 197 -4.47 16.09 -14.22
N ARG A 198 -4.94 17.27 -13.78
CA ARG A 198 -5.55 18.27 -14.67
C ARG A 198 -4.57 18.81 -15.70
N THR A 199 -3.34 19.12 -15.29
CA THR A 199 -2.33 19.67 -16.20
C THR A 199 -1.85 18.62 -17.21
N VAL A 200 -1.66 17.36 -16.80
CA VAL A 200 -1.33 16.25 -17.72
C VAL A 200 -2.44 16.04 -18.75
N TYR A 201 -3.71 16.02 -18.35
CA TYR A 201 -4.80 15.83 -19.30
C TYR A 201 -4.96 17.00 -20.26
N LEU A 202 -4.90 18.24 -19.76
CA LEU A 202 -4.98 19.42 -20.61
C LEU A 202 -3.79 19.48 -21.58
N PHE A 203 -2.59 19.16 -21.11
CA PHE A 203 -1.38 19.07 -21.94
C PHE A 203 -1.55 18.04 -23.05
N CYS A 204 -1.95 16.80 -22.73
CA CYS A 204 -2.14 15.75 -23.73
C CYS A 204 -3.27 16.10 -24.71
N ALA A 205 -4.34 16.78 -24.28
CA ALA A 205 -5.43 17.18 -25.16
C ALA A 205 -5.00 18.26 -26.18
N LEU A 206 -4.18 19.22 -25.73
CA LEU A 206 -3.74 20.36 -26.55
C LEU A 206 -2.47 20.07 -27.39
N LEU A 207 -1.64 19.13 -26.94
CA LEU A 207 -0.38 18.76 -27.60
C LEU A 207 -0.50 18.49 -29.12
N PRO A 208 -1.48 17.71 -29.62
CA PRO A 208 -1.56 17.45 -31.07
C PRO A 208 -1.73 18.72 -31.92
N PHE A 209 -2.39 19.74 -31.40
CA PHE A 209 -2.58 21.01 -32.12
C PHE A 209 -1.31 21.84 -32.20
N ALA A 210 -0.36 21.66 -31.28
CA ALA A 210 0.96 22.28 -31.33
C ALA A 210 1.96 21.50 -32.19
N LEU A 211 1.74 20.19 -32.36
CA LEU A 211 2.59 19.32 -33.16
C LEU A 211 2.23 19.31 -34.64
N VAL A 212 0.98 19.62 -35.00
CA VAL A 212 0.46 19.44 -36.36
C VAL A 212 1.17 20.28 -37.41
N SER A 213 1.59 21.51 -37.06
CA SER A 213 2.33 22.39 -37.97
C SER A 213 3.68 21.83 -38.41
N ASP A 214 4.33 21.08 -37.52
CA ASP A 214 5.67 20.54 -37.75
C ASP A 214 5.61 19.09 -38.28
N LEU A 215 4.69 18.27 -37.77
CA LEU A 215 4.65 16.83 -38.00
C LEU A 215 3.58 16.37 -39.00
N HIS A 216 2.61 17.22 -39.36
CA HIS A 216 1.55 16.92 -40.33
C HIS A 216 0.89 15.55 -40.07
N TYR A 217 0.91 14.63 -41.03
CA TYR A 217 0.31 13.28 -40.90
C TYR A 217 0.96 12.39 -39.83
N LEU A 218 2.17 12.70 -39.37
CA LEU A 218 2.86 11.95 -38.32
C LEU A 218 2.37 12.35 -36.91
N THR A 219 1.58 13.42 -36.79
CA THR A 219 1.09 13.97 -35.52
C THR A 219 0.39 12.94 -34.62
N PRO A 220 -0.53 12.09 -35.12
CA PRO A 220 -1.20 11.10 -34.26
C PRO A 220 -0.23 10.11 -33.61
N LEU A 221 0.79 9.67 -34.34
CA LEU A 221 1.77 8.73 -33.81
C LEU A 221 2.61 9.36 -32.68
N VAL A 222 3.17 10.55 -32.94
CA VAL A 222 4.06 11.22 -31.98
C VAL A 222 3.29 11.77 -30.78
N SER A 223 2.10 12.33 -31.00
CA SER A 223 1.21 12.81 -29.92
C SER A 223 0.82 11.69 -28.97
N VAL A 224 0.41 10.53 -29.50
CA VAL A 224 0.05 9.37 -28.66
C VAL A 224 1.26 8.85 -27.90
N PHE A 225 2.45 8.82 -28.52
CA PHE A 225 3.68 8.40 -27.85
C PHE A 225 4.06 9.30 -26.67
N ILE A 226 4.03 10.63 -26.86
CA ILE A 226 4.31 11.59 -25.78
C ILE A 226 3.23 11.49 -24.70
N SER A 227 1.96 11.43 -25.09
CA SER A 227 0.85 11.31 -24.14
C SER A 227 0.93 10.02 -23.33
N TYR A 228 1.32 8.91 -23.95
CA TYR A 228 1.57 7.65 -23.27
C TYR A 228 2.62 7.80 -22.17
N THR A 229 3.71 8.52 -22.42
CA THR A 229 4.77 8.73 -21.44
C THR A 229 4.24 9.48 -20.21
N PHE A 230 3.58 10.62 -20.41
CA PHE A 230 3.04 11.43 -19.30
C PHE A 230 1.91 10.72 -18.54
N ILE A 231 0.95 10.12 -19.25
CA ILE A 231 -0.18 9.43 -18.64
C ILE A 231 0.28 8.18 -17.88
N SER A 232 1.28 7.45 -18.38
CA SER A 232 1.82 6.27 -17.69
C SER A 232 2.54 6.66 -16.41
N LEU A 233 3.35 7.72 -16.43
CA LEU A 233 4.01 8.25 -15.23
C LEU A 233 3.01 8.69 -14.16
N ASP A 234 1.95 9.40 -14.57
CA ASP A 234 0.88 9.85 -13.69
C ASP A 234 0.07 8.69 -13.08
N SER A 235 -0.20 7.66 -13.89
CA SER A 235 -0.90 6.45 -13.45
C SER A 235 -0.06 5.61 -12.48
N LEU A 236 1.27 5.58 -12.65
CA LEU A 236 2.17 4.88 -11.74
C LEU A 236 2.14 5.47 -10.32
N ALA A 237 2.12 6.80 -10.20
CA ALA A 237 1.97 7.43 -8.88
C ALA A 237 0.64 7.11 -8.22
N GLU A 238 -0.44 6.97 -9.00
CA GLU A 238 -1.76 6.59 -8.51
C GLU A 238 -1.78 5.15 -7.96
N GLU A 239 -1.11 4.20 -8.63
CA GLU A 239 -1.02 2.82 -8.11
C GLU A 239 -0.22 2.72 -6.82
N LEU A 240 0.84 3.53 -6.66
CA LEU A 240 1.69 3.48 -5.47
C LEU A 240 1.11 4.29 -4.29
N GLU A 241 0.06 5.08 -4.51
CA GLU A 241 -0.51 5.98 -3.50
C GLU A 241 -1.29 5.22 -2.41
N ASP A 242 -1.87 4.05 -2.74
CA ASP A 242 -2.64 3.22 -1.80
C ASP A 242 -1.99 1.83 -1.59
N PRO A 243 -0.89 1.74 -0.83
CA PRO A 243 -0.15 0.49 -0.68
C PRO A 243 -0.93 -0.63 0.01
N PHE A 244 -2.02 -0.32 0.73
CA PHE A 244 -2.78 -1.30 1.51
C PHE A 244 -4.04 -1.81 0.81
N GLY A 245 -4.29 -1.37 -0.43
CA GLY A 245 -5.46 -1.75 -1.20
C GLY A 245 -5.48 -3.23 -1.62
N MET A 246 -6.31 -3.49 -2.64
CA MET A 246 -6.59 -4.82 -3.21
C MET A 246 -6.22 -4.88 -4.70
N ALA A 247 -5.63 -3.83 -5.25
CA ALA A 247 -5.18 -3.80 -6.63
C ALA A 247 -3.98 -4.74 -6.82
N PRO A 248 -3.72 -5.19 -8.06
CA PRO A 248 -2.62 -6.10 -8.37
C PRO A 248 -1.24 -5.62 -7.86
N ASN A 249 -0.98 -4.33 -7.88
CA ASN A 249 0.31 -3.74 -7.51
C ASN A 249 0.38 -3.26 -6.05
N ASP A 250 -0.69 -3.44 -5.28
CA ASP A 250 -0.70 -3.11 -3.85
C ASP A 250 0.07 -4.18 -3.07
N LEU A 251 0.31 -3.92 -1.77
CA LEU A 251 1.00 -4.91 -0.95
C LEU A 251 0.17 -6.19 -0.82
N PRO A 252 0.82 -7.37 -0.94
CA PRO A 252 0.16 -8.66 -0.83
C PRO A 252 -0.12 -9.03 0.63
N LEU A 253 -0.95 -8.23 1.32
CA LEU A 253 -1.15 -8.37 2.77
C LEU A 253 -1.71 -9.74 3.15
N ASN A 254 -2.53 -10.38 2.31
CA ASN A 254 -3.01 -11.74 2.55
C ASN A 254 -1.85 -12.74 2.66
N ALA A 255 -0.95 -12.72 1.67
CA ALA A 255 0.21 -13.61 1.64
C ALA A 255 1.23 -13.29 2.72
N ILE A 256 1.44 -12.00 3.04
CA ILE A 256 2.31 -11.58 4.14
C ILE A 256 1.73 -12.06 5.47
N SER A 257 0.43 -11.86 5.73
CA SER A 257 -0.24 -12.36 6.94
C SER A 257 -0.19 -13.89 7.05
N ALA A 258 -0.43 -14.62 5.96
CA ALA A 258 -0.30 -16.08 5.94
C ALA A 258 1.14 -16.52 6.20
N THR A 259 2.14 -15.82 5.65
CA THR A 259 3.55 -16.10 5.89
C THR A 259 3.93 -15.88 7.36
N ILE A 260 3.44 -14.80 7.96
CA ILE A 260 3.62 -14.53 9.39
C ILE A 260 3.00 -15.66 10.21
N GLU A 261 1.75 -16.04 9.92
CA GLU A 261 1.08 -17.14 10.63
C GLU A 261 1.85 -18.47 10.53
N ILE A 262 2.30 -18.85 9.33
CA ILE A 262 3.11 -20.07 9.12
C ILE A 262 4.35 -20.01 10.01
N ASN A 263 5.06 -18.88 10.01
CA ASN A 263 6.29 -18.73 10.79
C ASN A 263 6.05 -18.86 12.29
N LEU A 264 5.02 -18.20 12.82
CA LEU A 264 4.73 -18.27 14.24
C LEU A 264 4.28 -19.68 14.66
N ARG A 265 3.48 -20.37 13.83
CA ARG A 265 3.07 -21.76 14.07
C ARG A 265 4.23 -22.74 13.99
N GLU A 266 5.14 -22.59 13.03
CA GLU A 266 6.37 -23.38 12.96
C GLU A 266 7.23 -23.20 14.21
N MET A 267 7.33 -21.98 14.74
CA MET A 267 8.08 -21.70 15.96
C MET A 267 7.50 -22.37 17.20
N ILE A 268 6.21 -22.75 17.22
CA ILE A 268 5.59 -23.51 18.32
C ILE A 268 5.35 -24.99 17.98
N GLU A 269 5.93 -25.48 16.88
CA GLU A 269 5.78 -26.86 16.41
C GLU A 269 4.30 -27.27 16.23
N ASP A 270 3.50 -26.33 15.71
CA ASP A 270 2.09 -26.57 15.40
C ASP A 270 1.93 -27.04 13.94
N ASP A 271 1.20 -28.14 13.76
CA ASP A 271 0.97 -28.77 12.47
C ASP A 271 -0.19 -28.12 11.69
N GLU A 272 -1.06 -27.33 12.34
CA GLU A 272 -2.18 -26.62 11.70
C GLU A 272 -1.72 -25.34 10.98
N LYS A 273 -0.85 -25.49 9.98
CA LYS A 273 -0.32 -24.37 9.18
C LYS A 273 -1.20 -24.09 7.94
N PRO A 274 -1.49 -22.82 7.60
CA PRO A 274 -2.16 -22.52 6.35
C PRO A 274 -1.25 -22.84 5.16
N ILE A 275 -1.86 -23.11 4.00
CA ILE A 275 -1.11 -23.42 2.78
C ILE A 275 -0.35 -22.17 2.33
N PRO A 276 0.97 -22.24 2.08
CA PRO A 276 1.75 -21.11 1.59
C PRO A 276 1.18 -20.57 0.28
N MET A 277 0.86 -19.27 0.24
CA MET A 277 0.46 -18.59 -0.98
C MET A 277 1.68 -18.48 -1.91
N LYS A 278 1.58 -19.04 -3.11
CA LYS A 278 2.63 -18.92 -4.14
C LYS A 278 2.36 -17.69 -5.02
N PRO A 279 3.42 -17.01 -5.50
CA PRO A 279 3.24 -15.93 -6.47
C PRO A 279 2.55 -16.47 -7.73
N ASP A 280 1.64 -15.71 -8.29
CA ASP A 280 1.08 -15.98 -9.61
C ASP A 280 2.14 -15.76 -10.72
N HIS A 281 1.75 -15.98 -11.97
CA HIS A 281 2.63 -15.79 -13.13
C HIS A 281 3.15 -14.35 -13.31
N HIS A 282 2.56 -13.36 -12.64
CA HIS A 282 2.98 -11.96 -12.66
C HIS A 282 3.77 -11.57 -11.40
N CYS A 283 4.22 -12.56 -10.61
CA CYS A 283 4.87 -12.38 -9.31
C CYS A 283 3.98 -11.67 -8.27
N LEU A 284 2.66 -11.70 -8.45
CA LEU A 284 1.69 -11.13 -7.52
C LEU A 284 1.25 -12.18 -6.51
N LEU A 285 1.08 -11.75 -5.27
CA LEU A 285 0.69 -12.60 -4.16
C LEU A 285 -0.71 -12.15 -3.69
N SER A 286 -1.76 -12.49 -4.44
CA SER A 286 -3.15 -12.08 -4.13
C SER A 286 -3.88 -13.04 -3.19
#